data_AF-A0AAP5C6Z1-F1
#
_entry.id   AF-A0AAP5C6Z1-F1
#
_cell.length_a   1.000
_cell.length_b   1.000
_cell.length_c   1.000
_cell.angle_alpha   90.00
_cell.angle_beta   90.00
_cell.angle_gamma   90.00
#
_symmetry.space_group_name_H-M   'P 1'
#
loop_
_entity.id
_entity.type
_entity.pdbx_description
1 polymer ?
#
loop_
_entity_poly.entity_id
_entity_poly.type
_entity_poly.pdbx_seq_one_letter_code
_entity_poly.pdbx_strand_id
1 'polypeptide(L)' 'MKIIYWLGIAFLWMLPLNVLLLTTGKLMSGDALGDQEFVGLGVAVFGAAAGGILYRRRPR' A
#
# COMPACT_ATOMS: atom_id res chain seq x y z
N MET A 1 17.48 -14.99 -4.58
CA MET A 1 16.46 -15.19 -3.52
C MET A 1 16.26 -13.95 -2.65
N LYS A 2 17.29 -13.40 -1.99
CA LYS A 2 17.15 -12.26 -1.04
C LYS A 2 16.63 -10.95 -1.69
N ILE A 3 17.09 -10.62 -2.91
CA ILE A 3 16.68 -9.42 -3.65
C ILE A 3 15.19 -9.45 -4.05
N ILE A 4 14.71 -10.59 -4.57
CA ILE A 4 13.30 -10.74 -5.00
C ILE A 4 12.34 -10.63 -3.80
N TYR A 5 12.75 -11.15 -2.63
CA TYR A 5 12.00 -11.02 -1.39
C TYR A 5 11.86 -9.56 -0.95
N TRP A 6 12.96 -8.80 -1.02
CA TRP A 6 12.96 -7.36 -0.75
C TRP A 6 12.16 -6.57 -1.77
N LEU A 7 12.21 -6.96 -3.04
CA LEU A 7 11.41 -6.34 -4.10
C LEU A 7 9.91 -6.54 -3.86
N GLY A 8 9.50 -7.74 -3.45
CA GLY A 8 8.11 -8.06 -3.11
C GLY A 8 7.59 -7.26 -1.90
N ILE A 9 8.42 -7.09 -0.86
CA ILE A 9 8.10 -6.23 0.29
C ILE A 9 7.95 -4.78 -0.17
N ALA A 10 8.91 -4.27 -0.94
CA ALA A 10 8.86 -2.89 -1.44
C ALA A 10 7.59 -2.63 -2.28
N PHE A 11 7.22 -3.58 -3.15
CA PHE A 11 6.01 -3.49 -3.96
C PHE A 11 4.73 -3.48 -3.10
N LEU A 12 4.66 -4.34 -2.09
CA LEU A 12 3.54 -4.39 -1.15
C LEU A 12 3.39 -3.10 -0.34
N TRP A 13 4.51 -2.45 0.02
CA TRP A 13 4.52 -1.17 0.71
C TRP A 13 4.21 0.03 -0.19
N MET A 14 4.39 -0.07 -1.51
CA MET A 14 3.97 0.98 -2.45
C MET A 14 2.44 1.13 -2.53
N LEU A 15 1.68 0.05 -2.33
CA LEU A 15 0.22 0.06 -2.38
C LEU A 15 -0.42 1.06 -1.40
N PRO A 16 -0.14 0.99 -0.07
CA PRO A 16 -0.67 1.98 0.86
C PRO A 16 -0.12 3.39 0.62
N LEU A 17 1.12 3.51 0.16
CA LEU A 17 1.74 4.80 -0.11
C LEU A 17 1.08 5.52 -1.30
N ASN A 18 0.74 4.78 -2.36
CA ASN A 18 -0.01 5.31 -3.50
C ASN A 18 -1.42 5.75 -3.11
N VAL A 19 -2.09 4.98 -2.26
CA VAL A 19 -3.44 5.32 -1.79
C VAL A 19 -3.39 6.61 -0.98
N LEU A 20 -2.43 6.77 -0.06
CA LEU A 20 -2.23 8.02 0.67
C LEU A 20 -1.97 9.22 -0.26
N LEU A 21 -1.12 9.05 -1.27
CA LEU A 21 -0.82 10.11 -2.25
C LEU A 21 -2.06 10.50 -3.07
N LEU A 22 -2.81 9.53 -3.57
CA LEU A 22 -4.02 9.76 -4.36
C LEU A 22 -5.13 10.40 -3.52
N THR A 23 -5.36 9.91 -2.30
CA THR A 23 -6.36 10.47 -1.37
C THR A 23 -5.96 11.88 -0.94
N THR A 24 -4.68 12.13 -0.64
CA THR A 24 -4.20 13.48 -0.29
C THR A 24 -4.31 14.44 -1.47
N GLY A 25 -3.97 14.00 -2.68
CA GLY A 25 -4.12 14.78 -3.90
C GLY A 25 -5.57 15.17 -4.17
N LYS A 26 -6.50 14.23 -4.02
CA LYS A 26 -7.94 14.48 -4.15
C LYS A 26 -8.50 15.43 -3.07
N LEU A 27 -8.05 15.27 -1.83
CA LEU A 27 -8.39 16.19 -0.74
C LEU A 27 -7.91 17.62 -1.05
N MET A 28 -6.71 17.79 -1.61
CA MET A 28 -6.19 19.09 -2.02
C MET A 28 -6.96 19.69 -3.21
N SER A 29 -7.42 18.86 -4.16
CA SER A 29 -8.21 19.32 -5.31
C SER A 29 -9.68 19.58 -4.97
N GLY A 30 -10.11 19.33 -3.73
CA GLY A 30 -11.50 19.52 -3.28
C GLY A 30 -12.49 18.55 -3.94
N ASP A 31 -11.97 17.44 -4.48
CA ASP A 31 -12.75 16.47 -5.23
C ASP A 31 -13.46 15.50 -4.28
N ALA A 32 -14.67 15.07 -4.64
CA ALA A 32 -15.47 14.22 -3.75
C ALA A 32 -14.79 12.86 -3.56
N LEU A 33 -14.57 12.52 -2.28
CA LEU A 33 -14.10 11.21 -1.90
C LEU A 33 -15.22 10.18 -2.20
N GLY A 34 -15.01 9.31 -3.18
CA GLY A 34 -15.98 8.35 -3.69
C GLY A 34 -15.61 6.90 -3.38
N ASP A 35 -16.38 5.95 -3.93
CA ASP A 35 -16.17 4.50 -3.71
C ASP A 35 -14.75 4.02 -4.03
N GLN A 36 -14.03 4.74 -4.90
CA GLN A 36 -12.64 4.46 -5.23
C GLN A 36 -11.67 4.62 -4.05
N GLU A 37 -11.87 5.54 -3.10
CA GLU A 37 -10.96 5.57 -1.93
C GLU A 37 -11.28 4.48 -0.91
N PHE A 38 -12.51 3.97 -0.84
CA PHE A 38 -12.81 2.81 0.00
C PHE A 38 -12.11 1.56 -0.52
N VAL A 39 -12.13 1.35 -1.84
CA VAL A 39 -11.34 0.28 -2.48
C VAL A 39 -9.85 0.53 -2.29
N GLY A 40 -9.39 1.78 -2.47
CA GLY A 40 -8.01 2.19 -2.22
C GLY A 40 -7.55 1.89 -0.79
N LEU A 41 -8.35 2.24 0.22
CA LEU A 41 -8.08 1.95 1.63
C LEU A 41 -8.04 0.44 1.90
N GLY A 42 -8.94 -0.34 1.30
CA GLY A 42 -8.90 -1.80 1.39
C GLY A 42 -7.59 -2.38 0.83
N VAL A 43 -7.14 -1.88 -0.31
CA VAL A 43 -5.85 -2.27 -0.93
C VAL A 43 -4.66 -1.80 -0.10
N ALA A 44 -4.74 -0.62 0.52
CA ALA A 44 -3.70 -0.11 1.42
C ALA A 44 -3.54 -0.99 2.66
N VAL A 45 -4.65 -1.36 3.31
CA VAL A 45 -4.66 -2.24 4.48
C VAL A 45 -4.14 -3.62 4.10
N PHE A 46 -4.55 -4.16 2.95
CA PHE A 46 -4.05 -5.44 2.45
C PHE A 46 -2.54 -5.41 2.20
N GLY A 47 -2.05 -4.37 1.50
CA GLY A 47 -0.63 -4.19 1.21
C GLY A 47 0.22 -4.05 2.47
N ALA A 48 -0.24 -3.28 3.45
CA ALA A 48 0.44 -3.13 4.74
C ALA A 48 0.46 -4.44 5.56
N ALA A 49 -0.66 -5.16 5.63
CA ALA A 49 -0.75 -6.43 6.36
C ALA A 49 0.13 -7.51 5.70
N ALA A 50 0.04 -7.69 4.39
CA ALA A 50 0.83 -8.65 3.66
C ALA A 50 2.33 -8.29 3.68
N GLY A 51 2.68 -7.00 3.50
CA GLY A 51 4.05 -6.51 3.63
C GLY A 51 4.64 -6.72 5.03
N GLY A 52 3.85 -6.52 6.08
CA GLY A 52 4.25 -6.77 7.47
C GLY A 52 4.46 -8.25 7.79
N ILE A 53 3.56 -9.13 7.31
CA ILE A 53 3.70 -10.59 7.45
C ILE A 53 4.95 -11.08 6.72
N LEU A 54 5.20 -10.60 5.50
CA LEU A 54 6.39 -10.94 4.74
C LEU A 54 7.66 -10.38 5.41
N TYR A 55 7.65 -9.16 5.94
CA TYR A 55 8.79 -8.64 6.68
C TYR A 55 9.10 -9.48 7.93
N ARG A 56 8.07 -9.98 8.62
CA ARG A 56 8.23 -10.83 9.82
C ARG A 56 8.72 -12.24 9.50
N ARG A 57 8.35 -12.79 8.34
CA ARG A 57 8.79 -14.12 7.88
C ARG A 57 10.16 -14.12 7.19
N ARG A 58 10.97 -13.05 7.34
CA ARG A 58 12.29 -12.92 6.73
C ARG A 58 13.13 -14.18 6.99
N PRO A 59 13.41 -15.00 5.97
CA PRO A 59 14.35 -16.11 6.11
C PRO A 59 15.74 -15.50 6.34
N ARG A 60 16.43 -15.91 7.40
CA ARG A 60 17.80 -15.44 7.72
C ARG A 60 18.75 -15.74 6.57
#